data_AF-A0A359M3D5-F1
#
_entry.id   AF-A0A359M3D5-F1
#
_cell.length_a   1.000
_cell.length_b   1.000
_cell.length_c   1.000
_cell.angle_alpha   90.00
_cell.angle_beta   90.00
_cell.angle_gamma   90.00
#
_symmetry.space_group_name_H-M   'P 1'
#
loop_
_entity.id
_entity.type
_entity.pdbx_description
1 polymer ?
#
loop_
_entity_poly.entity_id
_entity_poly.type
_entity_poly.pdbx_seq_one_letter_code
_entity_poly.pdbx_strand_id
1 'polypeptide(L)'
;QAMMELGATLCLPRAPQCLVCPVARHCQAREHGTQHELPVKSRPREKVTRHRVLFFVEKNGSVLLWRRGGGERLMAGFWELPEAEQLPRARLRGAPLGEFKHTITHHEFRFQIRAAA
;
A
#
# COMPACT_ATOMS: atom_id res chain seq x y z
N GLN A 1 9.23 -15.56 21.49
CA GLN A 1 8.79 -14.15 21.61
C GLN A 1 9.93 -13.19 21.94
N ALA A 2 10.84 -13.48 22.90
CA ALA A 2 11.95 -12.57 23.28
C ALA A 2 12.81 -12.03 22.11
N MET A 3 13.11 -12.84 21.10
CA MET A 3 13.89 -12.40 19.93
C MET A 3 13.15 -11.35 19.07
N MET A 4 11.83 -11.47 18.93
CA MET A 4 11.02 -10.47 18.19
C MET A 4 10.97 -9.15 18.96
N GLU A 5 10.80 -9.22 20.28
CA GLU A 5 10.77 -8.04 21.15
C GLU A 5 12.11 -7.28 21.13
N LEU A 6 13.23 -8.02 21.13
CA LEU A 6 14.57 -7.43 20.99
C LEU A 6 14.70 -6.62 19.70
N GLY A 7 14.21 -7.13 18.57
CA GLY A 7 14.23 -6.42 17.28
C GLY A 7 13.28 -5.22 17.23
N ALA A 8 12.18 -5.28 17.97
CA ALA A 8 11.19 -4.20 18.04
C ALA A 8 11.64 -3.03 18.93
N THR A 9 12.43 -3.29 19.97
CA THR A 9 12.74 -2.30 21.02
C THR A 9 14.21 -1.87 21.08
N LEU A 10 15.15 -2.75 20.74
CA LEU A 10 16.59 -2.52 20.95
C LEU A 10 17.41 -2.65 19.67
N CYS A 11 17.29 -3.75 18.92
CA CYS A 11 18.02 -3.96 17.66
C CYS A 11 17.31 -3.28 16.48
N LEU A 12 17.20 -1.95 16.55
CA LEU A 12 16.41 -1.15 15.62
C LEU A 12 17.10 -0.95 14.27
N PRO A 13 16.37 -0.88 13.14
CA PRO A 13 16.97 -0.80 11.79
C PRO A 13 17.80 0.46 11.47
N ARG A 14 17.66 1.54 12.25
CA ARG A 14 18.38 2.81 12.02
C ARG A 14 19.30 3.18 13.18
N ALA A 15 18.81 3.05 14.40
CA ALA A 15 19.50 3.44 15.62
C ALA A 15 19.43 2.30 16.66
N PRO A 16 20.20 1.21 16.46
CA PRO A 16 20.23 0.10 17.42
C PRO A 16 20.79 0.57 18.77
N GLN A 17 20.11 0.20 19.85
CA GLN A 17 20.47 0.56 21.23
C GLN A 17 21.49 -0.43 21.82
N CYS A 18 22.66 -0.53 21.18
CA CYS A 18 23.67 -1.53 21.51
C CYS A 18 24.25 -1.42 22.93
N LEU A 19 24.25 -0.21 23.54
CA LEU A 19 24.78 0.02 24.89
C LEU A 19 23.96 -0.68 25.98
N VAL A 20 22.65 -0.79 25.78
CA VAL A 20 21.70 -1.40 26.73
C VAL A 20 21.20 -2.77 26.26
N CYS A 21 21.74 -3.28 25.15
CA CYS A 21 21.32 -4.55 24.58
C CYS A 21 21.77 -5.73 25.45
N PRO A 22 20.86 -6.59 25.95
CA PRO A 22 21.20 -7.67 26.88
C PRO A 22 22.09 -8.76 26.26
N VAL A 23 22.16 -8.82 24.93
CA VAL A 23 22.98 -9.77 24.17
C VAL A 23 24.17 -9.11 23.47
N ALA A 24 24.52 -7.87 23.83
CA ALA A 24 25.61 -7.11 23.24
C ALA A 24 26.96 -7.86 23.22
N ARG A 25 27.24 -8.67 24.25
CA ARG A 25 28.45 -9.50 24.36
C ARG A 25 28.49 -10.68 23.38
N HIS A 26 27.36 -11.04 22.78
CA HIS A 26 27.22 -12.14 21.82
C HIS A 26 27.00 -11.65 20.38
N CYS A 27 27.03 -10.32 20.16
CA CYS A 27 26.69 -9.71 18.88
C CYS A 27 27.94 -9.42 18.06
N GLN A 28 28.18 -10.24 17.03
CA GLN A 28 29.30 -10.02 16.10
C GLN A 28 29.20 -8.67 15.37
N ALA A 29 27.98 -8.23 15.01
CA ALA A 29 27.79 -6.93 14.37
C ALA A 29 28.25 -5.77 15.26
N ARG A 30 28.04 -5.86 16.58
CA ARG A 30 28.54 -4.86 17.55
C ARG A 30 30.05 -4.95 17.70
N GLU A 31 30.61 -6.16 17.79
CA GLU A 31 32.06 -6.39 17.88
C GLU A 31 32.81 -5.78 16.68
N HIS A 32 32.23 -5.89 15.48
CA HIS A 32 32.81 -5.36 14.25
C HIS A 32 32.33 -3.94 13.89
N GLY A 33 31.42 -3.35 14.67
CA GLY A 33 30.85 -2.02 14.41
C GLY A 33 29.92 -1.93 13.19
N THR A 34 29.45 -3.05 12.64
CA THR A 34 28.66 -3.14 11.40
C THR A 34 27.14 -3.20 11.62
N GLN A 35 26.65 -2.95 12.84
CA GLN A 35 25.21 -3.03 13.15
C GLN A 35 24.31 -2.10 12.32
N HIS A 36 24.85 -0.99 11.76
CA HIS A 36 24.08 -0.06 10.91
C HIS A 36 24.04 -0.47 9.43
N GLU A 37 24.90 -1.42 9.03
CA GLU A 37 24.99 -1.92 7.66
C GLU A 37 24.16 -3.19 7.46
N LEU A 38 23.70 -3.79 8.57
CA LEU A 38 22.93 -5.02 8.60
C LEU A 38 21.46 -4.76 8.96
N PRO A 39 20.52 -5.58 8.46
CA PRO A 39 20.72 -6.58 7.42
C PRO A 39 20.90 -5.92 6.05
N VAL A 40 21.72 -6.53 5.20
CA VAL A 40 21.82 -6.14 3.79
C VAL A 40 20.47 -6.40 3.13
N LYS A 41 19.75 -5.33 2.78
CA LYS A 41 18.44 -5.43 2.13
C LYS A 41 18.62 -5.78 0.66
N SER A 42 17.81 -6.72 0.18
CA SER A 42 17.70 -6.97 -1.26
C SER A 42 17.12 -5.74 -1.97
N ARG A 43 17.45 -5.60 -3.27
CA ARG A 43 16.87 -4.54 -4.10
C ARG A 43 15.34 -4.65 -4.08
N PRO A 44 14.60 -3.55 -3.82
CA PRO A 44 13.16 -3.54 -3.91
C PRO A 44 12.70 -4.00 -5.30
N ARG A 45 11.58 -4.74 -5.35
CA ARG A 45 10.95 -5.07 -6.63
C ARG A 45 10.47 -3.78 -7.31
N GLU A 46 10.55 -3.77 -8.64
CA GLU A 46 9.98 -2.69 -9.44
C GLU A 46 8.47 -2.61 -9.21
N LYS A 47 7.95 -1.38 -9.10
CA LYS A 47 6.53 -1.14 -8.87
C LYS A 47 5.77 -1.30 -10.17
N VAL A 48 4.65 -2.02 -10.12
CA VAL A 48 3.68 -2.12 -11.21
C VAL A 48 2.70 -0.96 -11.09
N THR A 49 2.76 -0.02 -12.03
CA THR A 49 1.85 1.13 -12.07
C THR A 49 0.60 0.80 -12.88
N ARG A 50 -0.58 1.14 -12.35
CA ARG A 50 -1.88 0.97 -13.00
C ARG A 50 -2.65 2.27 -12.99
N HIS A 51 -3.15 2.67 -14.15
CA HIS A 51 -4.05 3.80 -14.30
C HIS A 51 -5.49 3.29 -14.38
N ARG A 52 -6.38 3.83 -13.56
CA ARG A 52 -7.80 3.48 -13.54
C ARG A 52 -8.66 4.74 -13.52
N VAL A 53 -9.77 4.72 -14.24
CA VAL A 53 -10.77 5.79 -14.22
C VAL A 53 -12.00 5.26 -13.49
N LEU A 54 -12.32 5.87 -12.35
CA LEU A 54 -13.46 5.50 -11.55
C LEU A 54 -14.57 6.54 -11.67
N PHE A 55 -15.81 6.08 -11.61
CA PHE A 55 -16.99 6.89 -11.83
C PHE A 55 -17.75 7.13 -10.54
N PHE A 56 -17.90 8.40 -10.18
CA PHE A 56 -18.79 8.83 -9.12
C PHE A 56 -20.20 9.02 -9.70
N VAL A 57 -21.11 8.14 -9.30
CA VAL A 57 -22.53 8.19 -9.66
C VAL A 57 -23.33 8.36 -8.39
N GLU A 58 -24.06 9.47 -8.31
CA GLU A 58 -24.91 9.80 -7.17
C GLU A 58 -26.37 9.93 -7.62
N LYS A 59 -27.29 9.34 -6.84
CA LYS A 59 -28.72 9.48 -7.03
C LYS A 59 -29.41 9.55 -5.67
N ASN A 60 -30.21 10.59 -5.45
CA ASN A 60 -30.98 10.80 -4.22
C ASN A 60 -30.11 10.71 -2.95
N GLY A 61 -28.94 11.33 -2.95
CA GLY A 61 -27.99 11.30 -1.81
C GLY A 61 -27.28 9.95 -1.59
N SER A 62 -27.48 8.98 -2.47
CA SER A 62 -26.80 7.67 -2.42
C SER A 62 -25.76 7.56 -3.51
N VAL A 63 -24.62 6.94 -3.19
CA VAL A 63 -23.51 6.71 -4.12
C VAL A 63 -23.52 5.26 -4.60
N LEU A 64 -23.37 5.07 -5.91
CA LEU A 64 -23.24 3.74 -6.50
C LEU A 64 -21.84 3.18 -6.22
N LEU A 65 -21.81 1.98 -5.62
CA LEU A 65 -20.58 1.22 -5.40
C LEU A 65 -20.63 -0.11 -6.15
N TRP A 66 -19.47 -0.57 -6.60
CA TRP A 66 -19.24 -1.86 -7.22
C TRP A 66 -18.47 -2.76 -6.26
N ARG A 67 -18.92 -4.00 -6.09
CA ARG A 67 -18.19 -5.00 -5.30
C ARG A 67 -17.29 -5.82 -6.21
N ARG A 68 -16.00 -5.82 -5.92
CA ARG A 68 -14.98 -6.58 -6.66
C ARG A 68 -15.28 -8.08 -6.60
N GLY A 69 -15.05 -8.78 -7.71
CA GLY A 69 -15.33 -10.21 -7.82
C GLY A 69 -14.44 -11.06 -6.92
N GLY A 70 -14.93 -12.23 -6.50
CA GLY A 70 -14.17 -13.15 -5.63
C GLY A 70 -12.90 -13.71 -6.27
N GLY A 71 -12.85 -13.81 -7.60
CA GLY A 71 -11.68 -14.28 -8.35
C GLY A 71 -10.61 -13.23 -8.63
N GLU A 72 -10.78 -11.99 -8.16
CA GLU A 72 -9.83 -10.92 -8.44
C GLU A 72 -8.56 -11.03 -7.59
N ARG A 73 -7.39 -10.89 -8.23
CA ARG A 73 -6.09 -11.03 -7.56
C ARG A 73 -5.86 -10.03 -6.43
N LEU A 74 -6.47 -8.85 -6.51
CA LEU A 74 -6.30 -7.77 -5.54
C LEU A 74 -7.66 -7.32 -5.01
N MET A 75 -7.75 -7.22 -3.68
CA MET A 75 -8.91 -6.67 -2.97
C MET A 75 -10.24 -7.33 -3.37
N ALA A 76 -10.23 -8.65 -3.59
CA ALA A 76 -11.44 -9.40 -3.86
C ALA A 76 -12.50 -9.13 -2.78
N GLY A 77 -13.73 -8.87 -3.19
CA GLY A 77 -14.86 -8.61 -2.28
C GLY A 77 -14.94 -7.20 -1.68
N PHE A 78 -13.97 -6.31 -1.94
CA PHE A 78 -14.02 -4.92 -1.50
C PHE A 78 -15.02 -4.11 -2.34
N TRP A 79 -15.56 -3.05 -1.75
CA TRP A 79 -16.38 -2.07 -2.45
C TRP A 79 -15.51 -0.93 -2.99
N GLU A 80 -15.74 -0.55 -4.24
CA GLU A 80 -15.09 0.57 -4.91
C GLU A 80 -16.07 1.34 -5.79
N LEU A 81 -15.65 2.49 -6.30
CA LEU A 81 -16.40 3.16 -7.37
C LEU A 81 -16.31 2.33 -8.66
N PRO A 82 -17.37 2.28 -9.47
CA PRO A 82 -17.36 1.52 -10.72
C PRO A 82 -16.43 2.11 -11.77
N GLU A 83 -15.97 1.26 -12.69
CA GLU A 83 -15.29 1.59 -13.94
C GLU A 83 -16.26 1.63 -15.13
N ALA A 84 -15.78 2.04 -16.31
CA ALA A 84 -16.61 2.24 -17.49
C ALA A 84 -17.31 0.94 -17.94
N GLU A 85 -16.62 -0.19 -17.84
CA GLU A 85 -17.12 -1.51 -18.26
C GLU A 85 -18.33 -1.95 -17.43
N GLN A 86 -18.43 -1.48 -16.19
CA GLN A 86 -19.53 -1.77 -15.27
C GLN A 86 -20.72 -0.81 -15.46
N LEU A 87 -20.52 0.27 -16.23
CA LEU A 87 -21.50 1.30 -16.50
C LEU A 87 -21.69 1.56 -18.01
N PRO A 88 -22.12 0.56 -18.80
CA PRO A 88 -22.16 0.66 -20.26
C PRO A 88 -23.12 1.73 -20.81
N ARG A 89 -24.03 2.25 -19.98
CA ARG A 89 -25.01 3.28 -20.34
C ARG A 89 -24.75 4.63 -19.68
N ALA A 90 -23.74 4.73 -18.82
CA ALA A 90 -23.46 5.96 -18.11
C ALA A 90 -22.89 7.02 -19.06
N ARG A 91 -23.29 8.28 -18.85
CA ARG A 91 -22.74 9.42 -19.56
C ARG A 91 -21.87 10.24 -18.63
N LEU A 92 -20.69 10.58 -19.11
CA LEU A 92 -19.77 11.48 -18.42
C LEU A 92 -20.41 12.85 -18.21
N ARG A 93 -20.20 13.42 -17.02
CA ARG A 93 -20.62 14.77 -16.67
C ARG A 93 -19.39 15.64 -16.40
N GLY A 94 -19.21 16.69 -17.20
CA GLY A 94 -18.22 17.73 -16.96
C GLY A 94 -16.76 17.26 -16.95
N ALA A 95 -15.94 18.03 -16.22
CA ALA A 95 -14.51 17.79 -16.02
C ALA A 95 -14.25 16.70 -14.95
N PRO A 96 -13.02 16.15 -14.86
CA PRO A 96 -12.66 15.23 -13.79
C PRO A 96 -12.89 15.88 -12.41
N LEU A 97 -13.40 15.09 -11.46
CA LEU A 97 -13.62 15.53 -10.08
C LEU A 97 -12.30 15.59 -9.29
N GLY A 98 -11.31 14.79 -9.67
CA GLY A 98 -10.00 14.79 -9.04
C GLY A 98 -9.19 13.56 -9.40
N GLU A 99 -7.95 13.54 -8.92
CA GLU A 99 -7.02 12.43 -9.10
C GLU A 99 -6.32 12.12 -7.79
N PHE A 100 -6.04 10.84 -7.53
CA PHE A 100 -5.23 10.45 -6.40
C PHE A 100 -4.40 9.21 -6.70
N LYS A 101 -3.34 9.04 -5.90
CA LYS A 101 -2.41 7.92 -5.98
C LYS A 101 -2.52 7.08 -4.72
N HIS A 102 -2.57 5.77 -4.89
CA HIS A 102 -2.55 4.82 -3.77
C HIS A 102 -1.57 3.67 -4.06
N THR A 103 -0.72 3.33 -3.10
CA THR A 103 0.29 2.27 -3.28
C THR A 103 0.03 1.13 -2.29
N ILE A 104 -0.10 -0.09 -2.81
CA ILE A 104 -0.21 -1.33 -2.03
C ILE A 104 1.00 -2.20 -2.35
N THR A 105 1.94 -2.30 -1.42
CA THR A 105 3.19 -3.05 -1.57
C THR A 105 3.98 -2.61 -2.83
N HIS A 106 3.87 -3.37 -3.93
CA HIS A 106 4.52 -3.15 -5.22
C HIS A 106 3.53 -2.73 -6.33
N HIS A 107 2.26 -2.49 -6.02
CA HIS A 107 1.27 -1.94 -6.95
C HIS A 107 1.02 -0.46 -6.66
N GLU A 108 1.30 0.40 -7.63
CA GLU A 108 0.93 1.81 -7.59
C GLU A 108 -0.32 2.01 -8.44
N PHE A 109 -1.41 2.44 -7.83
CA PHE A 109 -2.63 2.82 -8.51
C PHE A 109 -2.68 4.34 -8.65
N ARG A 110 -3.00 4.80 -9.85
CA ARG A 110 -3.32 6.18 -10.16
C ARG A 110 -4.76 6.24 -10.62
N PHE A 111 -5.59 6.85 -9.80
CA PHE A 111 -7.03 6.94 -10.01
C PHE A 111 -7.39 8.33 -10.50
N GLN A 112 -8.18 8.40 -11.57
CA GLN A 112 -8.91 9.61 -11.94
C GLN A 112 -10.39 9.39 -11.67
N ILE A 113 -11.02 10.36 -10.99
CA ILE A 113 -12.43 10.32 -10.65
C ILE A 113 -13.22 11.17 -11.64
N ARG A 114 -14.28 10.60 -12.22
CA ARG A 114 -15.18 11.25 -13.17
C ARG A 114 -16.61 11.21 -12.65
N ALA A 115 -17.37 12.28 -12.80
CA ALA A 115 -18.80 12.25 -12.52
C ALA A 115 -19.54 11.57 -13.69
N ALA A 116 -20.56 10.77 -13.38
CA ALA A 116 -21.44 10.17 -14.37
C ALA A 116 -22.89 10.05 -13.88
N ALA A 117 -23.80 9.86 -14.83
CA ALA A 117 -25.19 9.50 -14.57
C ALA A 117 -25.76 8.58 -15.65
#